data_AF-A0A937RJ12-F1
#
_entry.id   AF-A0A937RJ12-F1
#
_cell.length_a   1.000
_cell.length_b   1.000
_cell.length_c   1.000
_cell.angle_alpha   90.00
_cell.angle_beta   90.00
_cell.angle_gamma   90.00
#
_symmetry.space_group_name_H-M   'P 1'
#
loop_
_entity.id
_entity.type
_entity.pdbx_description
1 polymer ?
#
loop_
_entity_poly.entity_id
_entity_poly.type
_entity_poly.pdbx_seq_one_letter_code
_entity_poly.pdbx_strand_id
1 'polypeptide(L)'
;MVPNASSLAGPRAVGIDAGAARPAAAGIPGRTQLAPRAAQAPRDLALGAAELRGILRVVEDCERATTLPAFREATLDALSRHLGYRNSAFFLGQTLEAAFQDQRPSGRGLALRMAGPFLERYRGLEVFSDPESLRLMRERGLVTLEDIGNPARPEVRLRMERFLRAHGINSKLLLRLTGPANIGAVVTLLDPRPGAFGPRDRAIAAVVGRHLGNLLRFHVRANTGPAVTAKLSARERDVVRLVAEGHSNRQVAEALCISIDTVKHHLTHALVATSCTNRTQLALAWQREMGPSTSSSGPAPTRD
;
A
#
# COMPACT_ATOMS: atom_id res chain seq x y z
N MET A 1 -43.59 95.23 21.31
CA MET A 1 -42.54 94.61 22.16
C MET A 1 -42.07 93.33 21.49
N VAL A 2 -40.76 93.04 21.58
CA VAL A 2 -39.91 92.17 20.73
C VAL A 2 -40.18 90.63 20.91
N PRO A 3 -39.52 89.67 20.20
CA PRO A 3 -40.12 88.70 19.23
C PRO A 3 -39.82 87.20 19.56
N ASN A 4 -40.10 86.22 18.67
CA ASN A 4 -39.09 85.21 18.25
C ASN A 4 -39.40 84.34 16.99
N ALA A 5 -38.32 84.05 16.25
CA ALA A 5 -37.95 83.21 15.08
C ALA A 5 -38.95 82.19 14.46
N SER A 6 -39.21 82.14 13.13
CA SER A 6 -38.36 81.88 11.91
C SER A 6 -37.90 80.41 11.80
N SER A 7 -38.32 79.50 10.89
CA SER A 7 -38.71 79.44 9.45
C SER A 7 -37.60 78.97 8.49
N LEU A 8 -37.95 77.98 7.66
CA LEU A 8 -37.33 77.44 6.41
C LEU A 8 -36.10 76.52 6.56
N ALA A 9 -36.18 75.24 6.15
CA ALA A 9 -36.17 74.65 4.79
C ALA A 9 -34.76 74.61 4.16
N GLY A 10 -34.31 73.39 3.80
CA GLY A 10 -32.96 73.07 3.34
C GLY A 10 -32.61 73.52 1.91
N PRO A 11 -31.36 73.28 1.48
CA PRO A 11 -31.14 72.29 0.40
C PRO A 11 -29.79 71.53 0.47
N ARG A 12 -29.62 70.53 -0.40
CA ARG A 12 -28.38 69.77 -0.69
C ARG A 12 -27.46 70.56 -1.65
N ALA A 13 -26.13 70.53 -1.45
CA ALA A 13 -25.15 69.82 -2.29
C ALA A 13 -23.68 70.33 -2.13
N VAL A 14 -22.74 69.40 -2.43
CA VAL A 14 -21.32 69.54 -2.86
C VAL A 14 -20.21 69.84 -1.81
N GLY A 15 -19.42 68.79 -1.52
CA GLY A 15 -17.98 68.68 -1.82
C GLY A 15 -16.94 69.42 -0.97
N ILE A 16 -16.08 68.67 -0.27
CA ILE A 16 -14.62 68.94 -0.15
C ILE A 16 -13.89 67.75 0.48
N ASP A 17 -12.77 67.40 -0.12
CA ASP A 17 -11.76 66.45 0.35
C ASP A 17 -10.63 67.26 1.03
N ALA A 18 -10.14 66.82 2.19
CA ALA A 18 -8.85 67.20 2.79
C ALA A 18 -8.61 66.38 4.08
N GLY A 19 -7.44 65.77 4.16
CA GLY A 19 -7.10 64.73 5.12
C GLY A 19 -6.69 65.19 6.52
N ALA A 20 -6.67 64.22 7.43
CA ALA A 20 -5.78 64.20 8.59
C ALA A 20 -5.52 62.75 9.00
N ALA A 21 -4.24 62.42 9.06
CA ALA A 21 -3.69 61.10 9.32
C ALA A 21 -4.12 60.54 10.69
N ARG A 22 -4.42 59.24 10.73
CA ARG A 22 -4.51 58.44 11.97
C ARG A 22 -3.39 57.39 11.99
N PRO A 23 -2.75 57.16 13.15
CA PRO A 23 -1.56 56.34 13.26
C PRO A 23 -1.88 54.85 13.13
N ALA A 24 -0.88 54.11 12.66
CA ALA A 24 -0.91 52.68 12.39
C ALA A 24 -1.25 51.86 13.64
N ALA A 25 -2.32 51.06 13.55
CA ALA A 25 -2.54 49.94 14.46
C ALA A 25 -1.74 48.74 13.92
N ALA A 26 -0.75 48.30 14.69
CA ALA A 26 0.09 47.14 14.41
C ALA A 26 -0.79 45.88 14.19
N GLY A 27 -0.67 45.29 13.00
CA GLY A 27 -1.35 44.05 12.64
C GLY A 27 -0.80 42.88 13.45
N ILE A 28 -1.70 42.08 14.02
CA ILE A 28 -1.40 40.80 14.67
C ILE A 28 -0.80 39.86 13.61
N PRO A 29 0.42 39.34 13.77
CA PRO A 29 1.01 38.39 12.83
C PRO A 29 0.44 37.00 13.12
N GLY A 30 -0.47 36.52 12.27
CA GLY A 30 -1.05 35.19 12.51
C GLY A 30 -2.29 34.85 11.71
N ARG A 31 -2.27 35.04 10.40
CA ARG A 31 -3.13 34.26 9.49
C ARG A 31 -2.23 33.56 8.50
N THR A 32 -1.69 32.43 8.91
CA THR A 32 -1.17 31.42 7.99
C THR A 32 -2.26 31.21 6.94
N GLN A 33 -2.00 31.67 5.72
CA GLN A 33 -2.81 31.35 4.56
C GLN A 33 -2.95 29.83 4.56
N LEU A 34 -4.16 29.33 4.81
CA LEU A 34 -4.43 27.89 4.69
C LEU A 34 -3.94 27.49 3.31
N ALA A 35 -2.99 26.56 3.27
CA ALA A 35 -2.48 26.00 2.04
C ALA A 35 -3.66 25.62 1.11
N PRO A 36 -3.53 25.82 -0.21
CA PRO A 36 -4.59 25.45 -1.14
C PRO A 36 -4.94 23.99 -0.90
N ARG A 37 -6.23 23.77 -0.58
CA ARG A 37 -6.86 22.47 -0.37
C ARG A 37 -6.33 21.51 -1.44
N ALA A 38 -5.80 20.35 -1.01
CA ALA A 38 -5.23 19.32 -1.88
C ALA A 38 -5.99 19.23 -3.19
N ALA A 39 -5.26 19.31 -4.32
CA ALA A 39 -5.82 19.14 -5.65
C ALA A 39 -6.64 17.85 -5.66
N GLN A 40 -7.95 18.00 -5.48
CA GLN A 40 -8.92 16.95 -5.74
C GLN A 40 -8.72 16.60 -7.20
N ALA A 41 -8.69 15.30 -7.51
CA ALA A 41 -8.79 14.86 -8.90
C ALA A 41 -9.90 15.68 -9.57
N PRO A 42 -9.69 16.20 -10.80
CA PRO A 42 -10.67 17.05 -11.46
C PRO A 42 -12.04 16.38 -11.34
N ARG A 43 -13.01 17.06 -10.71
CA ARG A 43 -14.36 16.53 -10.49
C ARG A 43 -15.07 16.19 -11.80
N ASP A 44 -14.48 16.59 -12.92
CA ASP A 44 -15.03 16.55 -14.27
C ASP A 44 -14.47 15.41 -15.14
N LEU A 45 -13.53 14.60 -14.62
CA LEU A 45 -13.08 13.41 -15.37
C LEU A 45 -14.05 12.24 -15.11
N ALA A 46 -15.19 12.26 -15.80
CA ALA A 46 -16.13 11.15 -15.77
C ALA A 46 -15.49 9.91 -16.43
N LEU A 47 -15.23 8.87 -15.65
CA LEU A 47 -14.90 7.56 -16.20
C LEU A 47 -16.08 7.06 -17.04
N GLY A 48 -15.78 6.59 -18.25
CA GLY A 48 -16.79 5.98 -19.11
C GLY A 48 -17.27 4.63 -18.58
N ALA A 49 -18.34 4.13 -19.18
CA ALA A 49 -18.93 2.86 -18.80
C ALA A 49 -17.98 1.66 -19.04
N ALA A 50 -17.07 1.77 -20.02
CA ALA A 50 -16.09 0.72 -20.30
C ALA A 50 -15.06 0.60 -19.18
N GLU A 51 -14.53 1.72 -18.69
CA GLU A 51 -13.60 1.75 -17.56
C GLU A 51 -14.26 1.24 -16.30
N LEU A 52 -15.47 1.72 -15.98
CA LEU A 52 -16.20 1.27 -14.79
C LEU A 52 -16.48 -0.24 -14.82
N ARG A 53 -16.88 -0.79 -15.98
CA ARG A 53 -17.02 -2.25 -16.15
C ARG A 53 -15.70 -2.97 -15.94
N GLY A 54 -14.62 -2.48 -16.52
CA GLY A 54 -13.28 -3.05 -16.34
C GLY A 54 -12.87 -3.08 -14.86
N ILE A 55 -13.11 -1.98 -14.13
CA ILE A 55 -12.85 -1.87 -12.69
C ILE A 55 -13.67 -2.89 -11.90
N LEU A 56 -14.97 -3.02 -12.19
CA LEU A 56 -15.82 -3.99 -11.51
C LEU A 56 -15.34 -5.43 -11.75
N ARG A 57 -14.96 -5.78 -12.98
CA ARG A 57 -14.36 -7.09 -13.30
C ARG A 57 -13.06 -7.35 -12.57
N VAL A 58 -12.23 -6.31 -12.36
CA VAL A 58 -11.03 -6.43 -11.51
C VAL A 58 -11.40 -6.80 -10.08
N VAL A 59 -12.39 -6.14 -9.50
CA VAL A 59 -12.83 -6.41 -8.13
C VAL A 59 -13.40 -7.84 -8.01
N GLU A 60 -14.27 -8.25 -8.94
CA GLU A 60 -14.85 -9.59 -8.97
C GLU A 60 -13.80 -10.70 -9.06
N ASP A 61 -12.79 -10.56 -9.91
CA ASP A 61 -11.74 -11.56 -10.05
C ASP A 61 -10.87 -11.63 -8.78
N CYS A 62 -10.57 -10.48 -8.15
CA CYS A 62 -9.80 -10.43 -6.92
C CYS A 62 -10.55 -10.97 -5.70
N GLU A 63 -11.87 -10.78 -5.62
CA GLU A 63 -12.70 -11.26 -4.51
C GLU A 63 -12.71 -12.79 -4.39
N ARG A 64 -12.55 -13.50 -5.52
CA ARG A 64 -12.48 -14.97 -5.54
C ARG A 64 -11.20 -15.53 -4.92
N ALA A 65 -10.17 -14.71 -4.71
CA ALA A 65 -8.95 -15.17 -4.07
C ALA A 65 -9.21 -15.50 -2.60
N THR A 66 -8.72 -16.65 -2.13
CA THR A 66 -8.90 -17.10 -0.73
C THR A 66 -7.64 -16.91 0.12
N THR A 67 -6.50 -16.62 -0.53
CA THR A 67 -5.20 -16.43 0.12
C THR A 67 -4.53 -15.16 -0.38
N LEU A 68 -3.63 -14.58 0.42
CA LEU A 68 -2.91 -13.37 0.03
C LEU A 68 -2.03 -13.57 -1.23
N PRO A 69 -1.28 -14.68 -1.39
CA PRO A 69 -0.57 -14.95 -2.65
C PRO A 69 -1.52 -15.02 -3.86
N ALA A 70 -2.65 -15.71 -3.74
CA ALA A 70 -3.65 -15.77 -4.81
C ALA A 70 -4.23 -14.39 -5.13
N PHE A 71 -4.44 -13.54 -4.12
CA PHE A 71 -4.93 -12.17 -4.29
C PHE A 71 -3.92 -11.29 -5.05
N ARG A 72 -2.62 -11.44 -4.81
CA ARG A 72 -1.56 -10.74 -5.55
C ARG A 72 -1.61 -11.08 -7.03
N GLU A 73 -1.65 -12.37 -7.35
CA GLU A 73 -1.70 -12.84 -8.74
C GLU A 73 -3.01 -12.43 -9.43
N ALA A 74 -4.15 -12.63 -8.76
CA ALA A 74 -5.46 -12.22 -9.28
C ALA A 74 -5.50 -10.71 -9.58
N THR A 75 -4.92 -9.89 -8.72
CA THR A 75 -4.83 -8.44 -8.93
C THR A 75 -4.07 -8.10 -10.21
N LEU A 76 -2.87 -8.65 -10.40
CA LEU A 76 -2.05 -8.34 -11.58
C LEU A 76 -2.68 -8.87 -12.87
N ASP A 77 -3.29 -10.05 -12.81
CA ASP A 77 -3.99 -10.68 -13.94
C ASP A 77 -5.21 -9.88 -14.38
N ALA A 78 -6.01 -9.46 -13.41
CA ALA A 78 -7.24 -8.74 -13.68
C ALA A 78 -6.95 -7.32 -14.21
N LEU A 79 -5.93 -6.63 -13.66
CA LEU A 79 -5.47 -5.35 -14.19
C LEU A 79 -5.03 -5.44 -15.65
N SER A 80 -4.31 -6.51 -16.00
CA SER A 80 -3.88 -6.77 -17.39
C SER A 80 -5.07 -7.08 -18.29
N ARG A 81 -5.95 -7.99 -17.88
CA ARG A 81 -7.07 -8.52 -18.67
C ARG A 81 -8.16 -7.48 -18.93
N HIS A 82 -8.53 -6.71 -17.91
CA HIS A 82 -9.73 -5.86 -17.96
C HIS A 82 -9.43 -4.38 -18.13
N LEU A 83 -8.22 -3.93 -17.79
CA LEU A 83 -7.81 -2.53 -17.89
C LEU A 83 -6.59 -2.30 -18.78
N GLY A 84 -6.00 -3.37 -19.34
CA GLY A 84 -4.88 -3.29 -20.28
C GLY A 84 -3.53 -2.98 -19.65
N TYR A 85 -3.42 -2.97 -18.32
CA TYR A 85 -2.16 -2.72 -17.62
C TYR A 85 -1.29 -3.99 -17.60
N ARG A 86 -0.56 -4.23 -18.70
CA ARG A 86 0.20 -5.47 -18.94
C ARG A 86 1.50 -5.60 -18.14
N ASN A 87 2.07 -4.47 -17.73
CA ASN A 87 3.31 -4.45 -16.96
C ASN A 87 3.02 -3.91 -15.57
N SER A 88 2.90 -4.82 -14.61
CA SER A 88 2.51 -4.47 -13.26
C SER A 88 3.26 -5.31 -12.24
N ALA A 89 3.47 -4.76 -11.05
CA ALA A 89 4.06 -5.46 -9.92
C ALA A 89 3.25 -5.21 -8.66
N PHE A 90 3.24 -6.19 -7.76
CA PHE A 90 2.59 -6.11 -6.46
C PHE A 90 3.65 -6.33 -5.38
N PHE A 91 3.74 -5.39 -4.46
CA PHE A 91 4.61 -5.42 -3.29
C PHE A 91 3.79 -5.36 -2.01
N LEU A 92 4.27 -6.01 -0.97
CA LEU A 92 3.62 -6.06 0.33
C LEU A 92 4.59 -5.71 1.45
N GLY A 93 4.15 -4.86 2.38
CA GLY A 93 4.90 -4.58 3.61
C GLY A 93 4.00 -4.21 4.78
N GLN A 94 4.57 -4.25 5.98
CA GLN A 94 3.89 -3.80 7.19
C GLN A 94 3.64 -2.28 7.20
N THR A 95 4.40 -1.53 6.40
CA THR A 95 4.21 -0.11 6.11
C THR A 95 4.40 0.14 4.61
N LEU A 96 4.12 1.37 4.15
CA LEU A 96 4.37 1.77 2.77
C LEU A 96 5.87 1.64 2.42
N GLU A 97 6.74 2.04 3.33
CA GLU A 97 8.20 2.00 3.15
C GLU A 97 8.70 0.56 3.13
N ALA A 98 8.18 -0.28 4.04
CA ALA A 98 8.52 -1.69 4.10
C ALA A 98 8.06 -2.46 2.87
N ALA A 99 7.04 -1.99 2.14
CA ALA A 99 6.59 -2.63 0.91
C ALA A 99 7.70 -2.64 -0.16
N PHE A 100 8.55 -1.61 -0.20
CA PHE A 100 9.71 -1.59 -1.11
C PHE A 100 10.81 -2.59 -0.71
N GLN A 101 10.69 -3.21 0.46
CA GLN A 101 11.60 -4.25 0.95
C GLN A 101 11.03 -5.67 0.80
N ASP A 102 9.87 -5.83 0.16
CA ASP A 102 9.25 -7.12 -0.10
C ASP A 102 10.25 -8.07 -0.77
N GLN A 103 10.49 -9.22 -0.14
CA GLN A 103 11.42 -10.22 -0.63
C GLN A 103 10.82 -11.11 -1.73
N ARG A 104 9.49 -11.12 -1.86
CA ARG A 104 8.76 -11.96 -2.82
C ARG A 104 7.69 -11.14 -3.56
N PRO A 105 8.09 -10.11 -4.34
CA PRO A 105 7.17 -9.36 -5.17
C PRO A 105 6.52 -10.25 -6.24
N SER A 106 5.27 -9.96 -6.59
CA SER A 106 4.61 -10.55 -7.76
C SER A 106 4.78 -9.59 -8.95
N GLY A 107 4.92 -10.11 -10.17
CA GLY A 107 5.14 -9.29 -11.35
C GLY A 107 4.47 -9.85 -12.61
N ARG A 108 4.11 -8.96 -13.52
CA ARG A 108 3.63 -9.25 -14.88
C ARG A 108 4.37 -8.41 -15.92
N GLY A 109 4.53 -8.97 -17.11
CA GLY A 109 5.18 -8.30 -18.25
C GLY A 109 6.61 -7.84 -17.92
N LEU A 110 6.90 -6.57 -18.19
CA LEU A 110 8.18 -5.94 -17.89
C LEU A 110 8.57 -6.06 -16.40
N ALA A 111 7.60 -5.94 -15.49
CA ALA A 111 7.87 -6.02 -14.06
C ALA A 111 8.35 -7.42 -13.64
N LEU A 112 7.81 -8.48 -14.25
CA LEU A 112 8.26 -9.85 -14.01
C LEU A 112 9.72 -10.04 -14.46
N ARG A 113 10.07 -9.53 -15.64
CA ARG A 113 11.46 -9.58 -16.16
C ARG A 113 12.42 -8.81 -15.27
N MET A 114 11.93 -7.75 -14.63
CA MET A 114 12.71 -6.89 -13.74
C MET A 114 12.78 -7.38 -12.29
N ALA A 115 12.03 -8.41 -11.90
CA ALA A 115 11.93 -8.82 -10.49
C ALA A 115 13.29 -9.22 -9.89
N GLY A 116 14.06 -10.08 -10.57
CA GLY A 116 15.41 -10.49 -10.13
C GLY A 116 16.38 -9.32 -10.03
N PRO A 117 16.68 -8.60 -11.14
CA PRO A 117 17.57 -7.44 -11.12
C PRO A 117 17.16 -6.37 -10.11
N PHE A 118 15.85 -6.15 -9.92
CA PHE A 118 15.34 -5.22 -8.92
C PHE A 118 15.70 -5.66 -7.50
N LEU A 119 15.42 -6.92 -7.16
CA LEU A 119 15.69 -7.45 -5.82
C LEU A 119 17.18 -7.45 -5.46
N GLU A 120 18.04 -7.72 -6.43
CA GLU A 120 19.50 -7.82 -6.25
C GLU A 120 20.20 -6.46 -6.25
N ARG A 121 19.83 -5.56 -7.17
CA ARG A 121 20.64 -4.38 -7.50
C ARG A 121 19.92 -3.05 -7.37
N TYR A 122 18.61 -3.00 -7.62
CA TYR A 122 17.90 -1.73 -7.80
C TYR A 122 16.91 -1.39 -6.70
N ARG A 123 16.72 -2.25 -5.69
CA ARG A 123 15.83 -2.00 -4.55
C ARG A 123 16.11 -0.66 -3.85
N GLY A 124 17.40 -0.33 -3.68
CA GLY A 124 17.84 0.95 -3.11
C GLY A 124 17.73 2.15 -4.06
N LEU A 125 17.43 1.92 -5.34
CA LEU A 125 17.23 2.95 -6.36
C LEU A 125 15.75 3.18 -6.67
N GLU A 126 14.82 2.70 -5.84
CA GLU A 126 13.40 3.01 -6.03
C GLU A 126 13.21 4.53 -6.02
N VAL A 127 12.61 5.05 -7.10
CA VAL A 127 12.48 6.48 -7.33
C VAL A 127 11.42 7.11 -6.43
N PHE A 128 10.45 6.31 -5.96
CA PHE A 128 9.37 6.78 -5.09
C PHE A 128 9.64 6.58 -3.58
N SER A 129 10.87 6.16 -3.21
CA SER A 129 11.25 6.03 -1.80
C SER A 129 11.67 7.36 -1.17
N ASP A 130 11.72 8.46 -1.93
CA ASP A 130 12.06 9.78 -1.39
C ASP A 130 10.91 10.37 -0.55
N PRO A 131 11.21 11.28 0.40
CA PRO A 131 10.21 11.82 1.32
C PRO A 131 9.00 12.47 0.65
N GLU A 132 9.18 13.13 -0.50
CA GLU A 132 8.10 13.83 -1.19
C GLU A 132 7.17 12.85 -1.91
N SER A 133 7.73 11.84 -2.59
CA SER A 133 6.94 10.75 -3.16
C SER A 133 6.11 10.04 -2.11
N LEU A 134 6.71 9.72 -0.96
CA LEU A 134 5.99 9.09 0.16
C LEU A 134 4.90 10.01 0.72
N ARG A 135 5.14 11.32 0.83
CA ARG A 135 4.14 12.30 1.24
C ARG A 135 2.95 12.31 0.27
N LEU A 136 3.21 12.40 -1.03
CA LEU A 136 2.19 12.36 -2.08
C LEU A 136 1.40 11.04 -2.06
N MET A 137 2.07 9.89 -1.90
CA MET A 137 1.40 8.60 -1.75
C MET A 137 0.50 8.53 -0.50
N ARG A 138 0.91 9.15 0.62
CA ARG A 138 0.08 9.19 1.84
C ARG A 138 -1.14 10.09 1.66
N GLU A 139 -0.99 11.23 0.99
CA GLU A 139 -2.07 12.20 0.80
C GLU A 139 -3.06 11.81 -0.29
N ARG A 140 -2.57 11.27 -1.41
CA ARG A 140 -3.36 11.03 -2.63
C ARG A 140 -3.65 9.55 -2.88
N GLY A 141 -2.94 8.64 -2.21
CA GLY A 141 -3.04 7.20 -2.44
C GLY A 141 -2.36 6.71 -3.72
N LEU A 142 -1.83 7.61 -4.56
CA LEU A 142 -1.07 7.28 -5.75
C LEU A 142 -0.03 8.36 -6.06
N VAL A 143 0.98 8.00 -6.83
CA VAL A 143 2.01 8.91 -7.35
C VAL A 143 2.48 8.42 -8.72
N THR A 144 2.80 9.35 -9.61
CA THR A 144 3.35 9.05 -10.94
C THR A 144 4.72 9.66 -11.13
N LEU A 145 5.45 9.18 -12.13
CA LEU A 145 6.77 9.71 -12.49
C LEU A 145 6.69 11.21 -12.85
N GLU A 146 5.56 11.64 -13.41
CA GLU A 146 5.27 13.02 -13.79
C GLU A 146 5.01 13.91 -12.55
N ASP A 147 4.48 13.35 -11.46
CA ASP A 147 4.24 14.12 -10.21
C ASP A 147 5.53 14.47 -9.47
N ILE A 148 6.57 13.66 -9.63
CA ILE A 148 7.85 13.84 -8.92
C ILE A 148 8.84 14.71 -9.68
N GLY A 149 8.43 15.27 -10.83
CA GLY A 149 9.11 16.38 -11.51
C GLY A 149 10.57 16.11 -11.84
N ASN A 150 10.84 15.34 -12.90
CA ASN A 150 12.13 15.43 -13.57
C ASN A 150 12.22 16.82 -14.25
N PRO A 151 13.14 17.76 -13.86
CA PRO A 151 14.55 17.51 -13.54
C PRO A 151 15.16 18.20 -12.29
N ALA A 152 14.42 18.79 -11.33
CA ALA A 152 15.05 19.64 -10.31
C ALA A 152 15.90 18.90 -9.24
N ARG A 153 15.76 17.57 -9.09
CA ARG A 153 16.45 16.79 -8.05
C ARG A 153 17.50 15.84 -8.66
N PRO A 154 18.80 16.09 -8.48
CA PRO A 154 19.88 15.27 -9.08
C PRO A 154 19.80 13.78 -8.72
N GLU A 155 19.45 13.44 -7.47
CA GLU A 155 19.38 12.04 -7.01
C GLU A 155 18.28 11.23 -7.70
N VAL A 156 17.09 11.83 -7.86
CA VAL A 156 15.95 11.19 -8.54
C VAL A 156 16.30 11.00 -10.02
N ARG A 157 16.92 12.00 -10.66
CA ARG A 157 17.38 11.92 -12.04
C ARG A 157 18.36 10.76 -12.24
N LEU A 158 19.35 10.64 -11.37
CA LEU A 158 20.35 9.57 -11.43
C LEU A 158 19.70 8.18 -11.29
N ARG A 159 18.74 8.01 -10.37
CA ARG A 159 17.97 6.77 -10.21
C ARG A 159 17.14 6.48 -11.46
N MET A 160 16.46 7.49 -12.02
CA MET A 160 15.68 7.34 -13.26
C MET A 160 16.54 6.87 -14.43
N GLU A 161 17.73 7.44 -14.63
CA GLU A 161 18.64 7.07 -15.72
C GLU A 161 19.23 5.68 -15.52
N ARG A 162 19.77 5.39 -14.32
CA ARG A 162 20.44 4.11 -14.03
C ARG A 162 19.51 2.92 -13.92
N PHE A 163 18.26 3.13 -13.53
CA PHE A 163 17.29 2.07 -13.33
C PHE A 163 16.15 2.12 -14.35
N LEU A 164 15.30 3.15 -14.33
CA LEU A 164 14.08 3.12 -15.14
C LEU A 164 14.38 3.14 -16.65
N ARG A 165 15.12 4.14 -17.13
CA ARG A 165 15.39 4.32 -18.56
C ARG A 165 16.28 3.19 -19.12
N ALA A 166 17.29 2.77 -18.36
CA ALA A 166 18.16 1.65 -18.73
C ALA A 166 17.40 0.34 -18.98
N HIS A 167 16.20 0.18 -18.40
CA HIS A 167 15.37 -1.02 -18.56
C HIS A 167 14.07 -0.76 -19.34
N GLY A 168 14.02 0.35 -20.10
CA GLY A 168 12.89 0.68 -20.96
C GLY A 168 11.62 1.06 -20.21
N ILE A 169 11.73 1.52 -18.96
CA ILE A 169 10.62 2.07 -18.19
C ILE A 169 10.63 3.60 -18.34
N ASN A 170 9.67 4.15 -19.09
CA ASN A 170 9.58 5.59 -19.34
C ASN A 170 8.39 6.26 -18.66
N SER A 171 7.40 5.47 -18.23
CA SER A 171 6.34 5.91 -17.32
C SER A 171 6.13 4.89 -16.22
N LYS A 172 5.82 5.39 -15.03
CA LYS A 172 5.59 4.58 -13.82
C LYS A 172 4.51 5.23 -12.95
N LEU A 173 3.54 4.43 -12.49
CA LEU A 173 2.52 4.81 -11.53
C LEU A 173 2.56 3.87 -10.35
N LEU A 174 2.60 4.41 -9.14
CA LEU A 174 2.46 3.66 -7.89
C LEU A 174 1.09 3.93 -7.28
N LEU A 175 0.41 2.86 -6.91
CA LEU A 175 -0.88 2.86 -6.26
C LEU A 175 -0.73 2.20 -4.89
N ARG A 176 -1.07 2.95 -3.84
CA ARG A 176 -1.11 2.44 -2.47
C ARG A 176 -2.45 1.74 -2.23
N LEU A 177 -2.40 0.52 -1.73
CA LEU A 177 -3.55 -0.19 -1.18
C LEU A 177 -3.46 -0.14 0.35
N THR A 178 -4.47 0.45 0.99
CA THR A 178 -4.46 0.68 2.44
C THR A 178 -5.22 -0.40 3.20
N GLY A 179 -4.50 -1.27 3.91
CA GLY A 179 -5.04 -2.22 4.89
C GLY A 179 -5.30 -1.59 6.28
N PRO A 180 -5.80 -2.35 7.26
CA PRO A 180 -5.90 -1.90 8.65
C PRO A 180 -4.50 -1.86 9.28
N ALA A 181 -4.31 -1.08 10.35
CA ALA A 181 -3.06 -1.02 11.10
C ALA A 181 -1.80 -0.69 10.24
N ASN A 182 -1.96 0.19 9.26
CA ASN A 182 -0.88 0.73 8.41
C ASN A 182 -0.21 -0.26 7.43
N ILE A 183 -0.74 -1.47 7.30
CA ILE A 183 -0.26 -2.46 6.34
C ILE A 183 -0.53 -1.94 4.92
N GLY A 184 0.55 -1.81 4.16
CA GLY A 184 0.56 -1.20 2.84
C GLY A 184 0.96 -2.23 1.80
N ALA A 185 0.06 -2.50 0.86
CA ALA A 185 0.50 -3.04 -0.42
C ALA A 185 0.70 -1.89 -1.42
N VAL A 186 1.65 -2.07 -2.32
CA VAL A 186 1.92 -1.15 -3.42
C VAL A 186 1.74 -1.92 -4.71
N VAL A 187 0.84 -1.44 -5.55
CA VAL A 187 0.73 -1.88 -6.94
C VAL A 187 1.47 -0.88 -7.80
N THR A 188 2.40 -1.36 -8.61
CA THR A 188 3.16 -0.56 -9.56
C THR A 188 2.68 -0.87 -10.97
N LEU A 189 2.42 0.15 -11.78
CA LEU A 189 2.18 0.04 -13.22
C LEU A 189 3.37 0.65 -13.96
N LEU A 190 3.80 -0.01 -15.04
CA LEU A 190 4.96 0.38 -15.87
C LEU A 190 4.53 0.51 -17.33
N ASP A 191 5.09 1.48 -18.05
CA ASP A 191 4.92 1.56 -19.50
C ASP A 191 6.22 2.03 -20.17
N PRO A 192 6.62 1.44 -21.32
CA PRO A 192 7.75 1.91 -22.09
C PRO A 192 7.51 3.23 -22.82
N ARG A 193 6.27 3.70 -22.94
CA ARG A 193 5.94 4.99 -23.54
C ARG A 193 6.01 6.09 -22.46
N PRO A 194 6.63 7.25 -22.75
CA PRO A 194 6.59 8.39 -21.85
C PRO A 194 5.17 8.97 -21.79
N GLY A 195 4.77 9.48 -20.62
CA GLY A 195 3.44 10.07 -20.39
C GLY A 195 2.28 9.08 -20.48
N ALA A 196 2.52 7.77 -20.35
CA ALA A 196 1.48 6.75 -20.55
C ALA A 196 0.36 6.77 -19.49
N PHE A 197 0.61 7.36 -18.31
CA PHE A 197 -0.36 7.42 -17.21
C PHE A 197 -0.97 8.81 -17.08
N GLY A 198 -1.95 9.07 -17.94
CA GLY A 198 -2.67 10.35 -17.98
C GLY A 198 -3.70 10.51 -16.86
N PRO A 199 -4.48 11.61 -16.88
CA PRO A 199 -5.56 11.85 -15.91
C PRO A 199 -6.55 10.69 -15.81
N ARG A 200 -6.86 10.04 -16.94
CA ARG A 200 -7.76 8.87 -17.02
C ARG A 200 -7.20 7.68 -16.24
N ASP A 201 -5.95 7.31 -16.45
CA ASP A 201 -5.31 6.20 -15.74
C ASP A 201 -5.21 6.46 -14.24
N ARG A 202 -4.92 7.71 -13.86
CA ARG A 202 -4.91 8.13 -12.45
C ARG A 202 -6.29 7.99 -11.81
N ALA A 203 -7.36 8.35 -12.52
CA ALA A 203 -8.73 8.18 -12.05
C ALA A 203 -9.12 6.70 -11.91
N ILE A 204 -8.78 5.86 -12.90
CA ILE A 204 -8.98 4.41 -12.83
C ILE A 204 -8.23 3.83 -11.62
N ALA A 205 -6.93 4.13 -11.49
CA ALA A 205 -6.10 3.65 -10.41
C ALA A 205 -6.64 4.08 -9.03
N ALA A 206 -7.10 5.33 -8.89
CA ALA A 206 -7.68 5.84 -7.65
C ALA A 206 -8.97 5.12 -7.23
N VAL A 207 -9.80 4.69 -8.19
CA VAL A 207 -11.01 3.90 -7.91
C VAL A 207 -10.63 2.46 -7.58
N VAL A 208 -9.85 1.82 -8.44
CA VAL A 208 -9.38 0.43 -8.24
C VAL A 208 -8.67 0.28 -6.89
N GLY A 209 -7.77 1.20 -6.55
CA GLY A 209 -7.00 1.12 -5.31
C GLY A 209 -7.85 1.19 -4.05
N ARG A 210 -8.97 1.92 -4.07
CA ARG A 210 -9.92 1.93 -2.96
C ARG A 210 -10.60 0.57 -2.78
N HIS A 211 -11.07 -0.04 -3.87
CA HIS A 211 -11.74 -1.35 -3.81
C HIS A 211 -10.76 -2.47 -3.44
N LEU A 212 -9.60 -2.53 -4.10
CA LEU A 212 -8.56 -3.51 -3.79
C LEU A 212 -8.00 -3.32 -2.38
N GLY A 213 -7.89 -2.08 -1.90
CA GLY A 213 -7.54 -1.80 -0.51
C GLY A 213 -8.51 -2.43 0.47
N ASN A 214 -9.82 -2.39 0.19
CA ASN A 214 -10.82 -3.04 1.04
C ASN A 214 -10.70 -4.58 1.01
N LEU A 215 -10.49 -5.18 -0.16
CA LEU A 215 -10.27 -6.63 -0.27
C LEU A 215 -8.99 -7.08 0.45
N LEU A 216 -7.91 -6.31 0.31
CA LEU A 216 -6.65 -6.55 1.00
C LEU A 216 -6.84 -6.59 2.53
N ARG A 217 -7.75 -5.77 3.10
CA ARG A 217 -8.02 -5.80 4.55
C ARG A 217 -8.49 -7.16 5.03
N PHE A 218 -9.28 -7.88 4.24
CA PHE A 218 -9.74 -9.22 4.61
C PHE A 218 -8.58 -10.22 4.60
N HIS A 219 -7.74 -10.18 3.57
CA HIS A 219 -6.56 -11.05 3.48
C HIS A 219 -5.52 -10.76 4.56
N VAL A 220 -5.33 -9.48 4.89
CA VAL A 220 -4.39 -9.04 5.91
C VAL A 220 -4.92 -9.38 7.31
N ARG A 221 -6.18 -9.08 7.66
CA ARG A 221 -6.74 -9.44 8.98
C ARG A 221 -6.73 -10.93 9.26
N ALA A 222 -6.98 -11.75 8.24
CA ALA A 222 -6.86 -13.20 8.35
C ALA A 222 -5.42 -13.68 8.62
N ASN A 223 -4.42 -12.83 8.35
CA ASN A 223 -2.99 -13.14 8.44
C ASN A 223 -2.21 -12.28 9.46
N THR A 224 -2.85 -11.29 10.10
CA THR A 224 -2.23 -10.34 11.04
C THR A 224 -2.90 -10.31 12.41
N GLY A 225 -3.25 -11.49 12.94
CA GLY A 225 -3.03 -11.69 14.37
C GLY A 225 -1.53 -11.55 14.67
N PRO A 226 -1.10 -11.29 15.93
CA PRO A 226 0.32 -11.33 16.24
C PRO A 226 0.88 -12.67 15.74
N ALA A 227 2.00 -12.61 15.01
CA ALA A 227 2.64 -13.76 14.40
C ALA A 227 2.69 -14.92 15.40
N VAL A 228 2.33 -16.13 14.96
CA VAL A 228 2.34 -17.31 15.81
C VAL A 228 3.72 -17.43 16.46
N THR A 229 4.78 -17.22 15.68
CA THR A 229 6.16 -17.24 16.18
C THR A 229 6.44 -16.21 17.28
N ALA A 230 5.87 -15.00 17.20
CA ALA A 230 6.09 -13.93 18.17
C ALA A 230 5.41 -14.19 19.52
N LYS A 231 4.42 -15.08 19.55
CA LYS A 231 3.70 -15.47 20.77
C LYS A 231 4.31 -16.70 21.46
N LEU A 232 5.27 -17.36 20.81
CA LEU A 232 5.84 -18.63 21.28
C LEU A 232 7.25 -18.45 21.83
N SER A 233 7.54 -19.16 22.92
CA SER A 233 8.91 -19.32 23.41
C SER A 233 9.79 -20.08 22.40
N ALA A 234 11.11 -20.03 22.57
CA ALA A 234 12.02 -20.76 21.67
C ALA A 234 11.72 -22.27 21.62
N ARG A 235 11.43 -22.88 22.78
CA ARG A 235 11.09 -24.31 22.88
C ARG A 235 9.73 -24.63 22.28
N GLU A 236 8.75 -23.75 22.47
CA GLU A 236 7.45 -23.91 21.82
C GLU A 236 7.56 -23.80 20.30
N ARG A 237 8.40 -22.90 19.77
CA ARG A 237 8.66 -22.80 18.32
C ARG A 237 9.25 -24.08 17.75
N ASP A 238 10.21 -24.70 18.43
CA ASP A 238 10.81 -25.96 17.98
C ASP A 238 9.78 -27.10 17.92
N VAL A 239 8.91 -27.19 18.95
CA VAL A 239 7.82 -28.17 19.00
C VAL A 239 6.78 -27.92 17.90
N VAL A 240 6.31 -26.67 17.75
CA VAL A 240 5.27 -26.32 16.77
C VAL A 240 5.77 -26.51 15.34
N ARG A 241 7.05 -26.23 15.07
CA ARG A 241 7.69 -26.50 13.77
C ARG A 241 7.55 -27.97 13.38
N LEU A 242 7.99 -28.89 14.23
CA LEU A 242 7.93 -30.33 13.96
C LEU A 242 6.49 -30.83 13.83
N VAL A 243 5.55 -30.28 14.63
CA VAL A 243 4.12 -30.60 14.50
C VAL A 243 3.54 -30.09 13.18
N ALA A 244 3.96 -28.92 12.71
CA ALA A 244 3.56 -28.38 11.40
C ALA A 244 4.14 -29.18 10.22
N GLU A 245 5.25 -29.87 10.43
CA GLU A 245 5.83 -30.86 9.50
C GLU A 245 5.12 -32.23 9.55
N GLY A 246 4.13 -32.41 10.45
CA GLY A 246 3.31 -33.62 10.54
C GLY A 246 3.77 -34.65 11.58
N HIS A 247 4.79 -34.34 12.39
CA HIS A 247 5.28 -35.27 13.41
C HIS A 247 4.25 -35.52 14.53
N SER A 248 4.21 -36.75 15.03
CA SER A 248 3.50 -37.13 16.25
C SER A 248 4.27 -36.67 17.50
N ASN A 249 3.60 -36.56 18.65
CA ASN A 249 4.27 -36.14 19.89
C ASN A 249 5.45 -37.04 20.26
N ARG A 250 5.38 -38.34 19.91
CA ARG A 250 6.47 -39.29 20.10
C ARG A 250 7.67 -38.94 19.23
N GLN A 251 7.45 -38.69 17.94
CA GLN A 251 8.52 -38.30 17.03
C GLN A 251 9.12 -36.94 17.40
N VAL A 252 8.31 -35.99 17.87
CA VAL A 252 8.78 -34.70 18.38
C VAL A 252 9.65 -34.89 19.64
N ALA A 253 9.22 -35.75 20.55
CA ALA A 253 9.97 -36.08 21.77
C ALA A 253 11.33 -36.69 21.44
N GLU A 254 11.37 -37.64 20.50
CA GLU A 254 12.58 -38.26 19.99
C GLU A 254 13.49 -37.23 19.31
N ALA A 255 12.96 -36.38 18.42
CA ALA A 255 13.74 -35.39 17.68
C ALA A 255 14.34 -34.28 18.57
N LEU A 256 13.66 -33.91 19.65
CA LEU A 256 14.12 -32.86 20.57
C LEU A 256 14.80 -33.42 21.84
N CYS A 257 14.93 -34.74 21.96
CA CYS A 257 15.46 -35.42 23.15
C CYS A 257 14.76 -35.00 24.46
N ILE A 258 13.43 -34.94 24.46
CA ILE A 258 12.59 -34.60 25.62
C ILE A 258 11.50 -35.65 25.85
N SER A 259 10.80 -35.60 26.99
CA SER A 259 9.69 -36.52 27.24
C SER A 259 8.44 -36.16 26.41
N ILE A 260 7.60 -37.16 26.12
CA ILE A 260 6.30 -36.94 25.45
C ILE A 260 5.41 -35.99 26.25
N ASP A 261 5.47 -36.04 27.59
CA ASP A 261 4.67 -35.16 28.44
C ASP A 261 5.20 -33.72 28.41
N THR A 262 6.51 -33.52 28.28
CA THR A 262 7.11 -32.20 28.00
C THR A 262 6.63 -31.65 26.66
N VAL A 263 6.51 -32.49 25.62
CA VAL A 263 5.93 -32.08 24.32
C VAL A 263 4.47 -31.65 24.48
N LYS A 264 3.65 -32.44 25.18
CA LYS A 264 2.25 -32.08 25.45
C LYS A 264 2.15 -30.76 26.19
N HIS A 265 3.01 -30.55 27.19
CA HIS A 265 3.06 -29.32 27.96
C HIS A 265 3.35 -28.11 27.06
N HIS A 266 4.43 -28.17 26.26
CA HIS A 266 4.74 -27.10 25.30
C HIS A 266 3.62 -26.87 24.28
N LEU A 267 2.95 -27.93 23.80
CA LEU A 267 1.82 -27.79 22.89
C LEU A 267 0.61 -27.10 23.54
N THR A 268 0.28 -27.45 24.79
CA THR A 268 -0.81 -26.79 25.53
C THR A 268 -0.51 -25.30 25.69
N HIS A 269 0.71 -24.95 26.11
CA HIS A 269 1.11 -23.54 26.24
C HIS A 269 1.09 -22.81 24.89
N ALA A 270 1.57 -23.45 23.83
CA ALA A 270 1.53 -22.89 22.48
C ALA A 270 0.10 -22.65 21.97
N LEU A 271 -0.82 -23.57 22.20
CA LEU A 271 -2.24 -23.42 21.83
C LEU A 271 -2.87 -22.23 22.54
N VAL A 272 -2.65 -22.11 23.85
CA VAL A 272 -3.14 -20.98 24.65
C VAL A 272 -2.54 -19.65 24.17
N ALA A 273 -1.22 -19.58 24.04
CA ALA A 273 -0.51 -18.37 23.64
C ALA A 273 -0.99 -17.88 22.27
N THR A 274 -1.22 -18.80 21.33
CA THR A 274 -1.62 -18.47 19.95
C THR A 274 -3.11 -18.32 19.76
N SER A 275 -3.92 -18.62 20.77
CA SER A 275 -5.39 -18.70 20.69
C SER A 275 -5.89 -19.74 19.69
N CYS A 276 -5.10 -20.80 19.46
CA CYS A 276 -5.51 -21.94 18.65
C CYS A 276 -6.25 -22.96 19.52
N THR A 277 -7.31 -23.54 18.99
CA THR A 277 -8.15 -24.52 19.70
C THR A 277 -7.65 -25.94 19.59
N ASN A 278 -6.84 -26.24 18.57
CA ASN A 278 -6.30 -27.59 18.34
C ASN A 278 -4.97 -27.56 17.57
N ARG A 279 -4.27 -28.70 17.59
CA ARG A 279 -2.95 -28.87 16.94
C ARG A 279 -2.97 -28.60 15.44
N THR A 280 -4.07 -28.91 14.76
CA THR A 280 -4.20 -28.73 13.31
C THR A 280 -4.31 -27.25 12.98
N GLN A 281 -5.11 -26.50 13.74
CA GLN A 281 -5.19 -25.05 13.62
C GLN A 281 -3.83 -24.39 13.89
N LEU A 282 -3.10 -24.86 14.90
CA LEU A 282 -1.76 -24.37 15.21
C LEU A 282 -0.74 -24.66 14.09
N ALA A 283 -0.76 -25.88 13.54
CA ALA A 283 0.07 -26.27 12.41
C ALA A 283 -0.23 -25.44 11.14
N LEU A 284 -1.51 -25.24 10.81
CA LEU A 284 -1.93 -24.42 9.67
C LEU A 284 -1.55 -22.96 9.87
N ALA A 285 -1.66 -22.42 11.08
CA ALA A 285 -1.26 -21.05 11.39
C ALA A 285 0.27 -20.87 11.24
N TRP A 286 1.05 -21.86 11.69
CA TRP A 286 2.50 -21.90 11.45
C TRP A 286 2.84 -21.95 9.95
N GLN A 287 2.23 -22.85 9.18
CA GLN A 287 2.47 -22.97 7.74
C GLN A 287 2.07 -21.72 6.94
N ARG A 288 0.98 -21.04 7.34
CA ARG A 288 0.54 -19.77 6.72
C ARG A 288 1.58 -18.66 6.89
N GLU A 289 2.26 -18.64 8.02
CA GLU A 289 3.31 -17.66 8.32
C GLU A 289 4.63 -18.00 7.61
N MET A 290 5.03 -19.27 7.60
CA MET A 290 6.34 -19.72 7.08
C MET A 290 6.35 -19.97 5.57
N GLY A 291 5.18 -20.08 4.93
CA GLY A 291 5.01 -20.49 3.53
C GLY A 291 5.18 -22.00 3.34
N PRO A 292 4.90 -22.53 2.13
CA PRO A 292 5.01 -23.97 1.88
C PRO A 292 6.45 -24.45 2.09
N SER A 293 6.64 -25.27 3.13
CA SER A 293 7.86 -26.03 3.35
C SER A 293 7.87 -27.18 2.34
N THR A 294 8.64 -27.06 1.27
CA THR A 294 8.91 -28.18 0.36
C THR A 294 9.79 -29.20 1.09
N SER A 295 9.14 -30.16 1.74
CA SER A 295 9.78 -31.39 2.19
C SER A 295 8.78 -32.54 2.11
N SER A 296 8.69 -33.15 0.93
CA SER A 296 8.17 -34.51 0.75
C SER A 296 9.15 -35.30 -0.11
N SER A 297 10.27 -35.71 0.46
CA SER A 297 11.03 -36.86 -0.04
C SER A 297 10.61 -38.08 0.78
N GLY A 298 9.46 -38.66 0.42
CA GLY A 298 9.14 -40.04 0.82
C GLY A 298 9.96 -41.01 -0.03
N PRO A 299 10.44 -42.14 0.51
CA PRO A 299 11.21 -43.11 -0.26
C PRO A 299 10.31 -43.76 -1.32
N ALA A 300 10.84 -43.92 -2.53
CA ALA A 300 10.18 -44.59 -3.62
C ALA A 300 9.82 -46.05 -3.25
N PRO A 301 8.66 -46.57 -3.67
CA PRO A 301 8.34 -47.97 -3.46
C PRO A 301 9.30 -48.83 -4.29
N THR A 302 10.04 -49.70 -3.60
CA THR A 302 10.71 -50.85 -4.21
C THR A 302 9.65 -51.71 -4.90
N ARG A 303 9.76 -51.81 -6.22
CA ARG A 303 9.05 -52.83 -7.00
C ARG A 303 9.82 -54.13 -6.84
N ASP A 304 9.19 -55.09 -6.18
CA ASP A 304 9.41 -56.52 -6.43
C ASP A 304 8.75 -56.91 -7.76
#